data_AF-A0A2D6GTP2-F1
#
_entry.id   AF-A0A2D6GTP2-F1
#
_cell.length_a   1.000
_cell.length_b   1.000
_cell.length_c   1.000
_cell.angle_alpha   90.00
_cell.angle_beta   90.00
_cell.angle_gamma   90.00
#
_symmetry.space_group_name_H-M   'P 1'
#
loop_
_entity.id
_entity.type
_entity.pdbx_description
1 polymer ?
#
loop_
_entity_poly.entity_id
_entity_poly.type
_entity_poly.pdbx_seq_one_letter_code
_entity_poly.pdbx_strand_id
1 'polypeptide(L)'
;MSPGRAFTGFLFRAPDAQNGEILYLRHHQQGNPDAWQYHPRYNGHQAYQIYQGEGFAGVTNVTMGEWVSGELVVSDDQAILRVNGEVVAAVGDLIRDPASGQIGVWSLRGERRFRNLSFSPEVEDISALVPPPEEPVSTEGLIADWSFSATVSAEVALSPDGVTYENALTAGHRGLVDMNQLAPLSPEANAIFASVTVASPEAQMVLLDLAFSDKASVFLNGELLYVGSDVFLTRDYRFLGTAGFNDTVPLYLSAGDNQLEIAVTEQEGGWTIGGILRGGEGVTTRLRD
;
A
#
# COMPACT_ATOMS: atom_id res chain seq x y z
N MET A 1 -7.79 10.32 24.40
CA MET A 1 -7.16 9.11 23.83
C MET A 1 -7.80 7.91 24.52
N SER A 2 -8.28 6.90 23.78
CA SER A 2 -8.71 5.65 24.42
C SER A 2 -7.49 4.99 25.08
N PRO A 3 -7.60 4.50 26.33
CA PRO A 3 -6.63 3.55 26.87
C PRO A 3 -6.41 2.41 25.86
N GLY A 4 -5.16 1.98 25.67
CA GLY A 4 -4.82 0.82 24.85
C GLY A 4 -4.48 1.07 23.37
N ARG A 5 -4.64 2.28 22.81
CA ARG A 5 -4.20 2.57 21.43
C ARG A 5 -2.67 2.69 21.35
N ALA A 6 -2.03 1.54 21.17
CA ALA A 6 -0.60 1.40 21.09
C ALA A 6 -0.15 0.57 19.88
N PHE A 7 1.03 0.97 19.40
CA PHE A 7 1.86 0.52 18.31
C PHE A 7 3.10 -0.25 18.76
N THR A 8 3.31 -1.55 18.51
CA THR A 8 4.64 -2.17 18.76
C THR A 8 5.01 -3.19 17.72
N GLY A 9 6.23 -3.14 17.20
CA GLY A 9 6.73 -4.11 16.23
C GLY A 9 8.23 -4.00 16.04
N PHE A 10 8.67 -4.46 14.87
CA PHE A 10 10.06 -4.43 14.46
C PHE A 10 10.19 -3.74 13.11
N LEU A 11 11.28 -2.99 12.94
CA LEU A 11 11.79 -2.53 11.67
C LEU A 11 12.99 -3.42 11.31
N PHE A 12 13.01 -4.01 10.12
CA PHE A 12 14.06 -4.94 9.70
C PHE A 12 14.41 -4.75 8.23
N ARG A 13 15.54 -5.34 7.78
CA ARG A 13 16.11 -5.12 6.44
C ARG A 13 16.25 -3.64 6.09
N ALA A 14 16.48 -2.81 7.10
CA ALA A 14 16.33 -1.38 6.99
C ALA A 14 17.66 -0.73 6.61
N PRO A 15 17.83 -0.17 5.40
CA PRO A 15 19.04 0.59 5.09
C PRO A 15 19.16 1.85 5.97
N ASP A 16 18.03 2.39 6.42
CA ASP A 16 17.94 3.55 7.31
C ASP A 16 16.62 3.54 8.12
N ALA A 17 16.38 4.56 8.95
CA ALA A 17 15.17 4.62 9.77
C ALA A 17 13.87 4.93 9.00
N GLN A 18 13.96 5.31 7.72
CA GLN A 18 12.83 5.68 6.86
C GLN A 18 12.47 4.56 5.88
N ASN A 19 13.36 3.61 5.64
CA ASN A 19 13.22 2.56 4.67
C ASN A 19 13.46 1.18 5.30
N GLY A 20 12.70 0.17 4.90
CA GLY A 20 12.82 -1.19 5.42
C GLY A 20 11.48 -1.90 5.45
N GLU A 21 11.35 -2.90 6.31
CA GLU A 21 10.13 -3.68 6.49
C GLU A 21 9.60 -3.48 7.91
N ILE A 22 8.28 -3.31 8.07
CA ILE A 22 7.66 -3.21 9.40
C ILE A 22 6.66 -4.35 9.59
N LEU A 23 6.84 -5.14 10.65
CA LEU A 23 5.85 -6.08 11.17
C LEU A 23 5.49 -5.70 12.61
N TYR A 24 4.21 -5.44 12.88
CA TYR A 24 3.77 -4.87 14.15
C TYR A 24 2.40 -5.33 14.62
N LEU A 25 2.19 -5.20 15.93
CA LEU A 25 0.95 -5.47 16.64
C LEU A 25 0.18 -4.17 16.86
N ARG A 26 -1.13 -4.22 16.60
CA ARG A 26 -2.10 -3.17 16.87
C ARG A 26 -2.84 -3.51 18.15
N HIS A 27 -2.26 -3.11 19.27
CA HIS A 27 -2.74 -3.42 20.62
C HIS A 27 -4.26 -3.22 20.78
N HIS A 28 -4.79 -2.07 20.43
CA HIS A 28 -6.23 -1.77 20.49
C HIS A 28 -7.14 -2.55 19.52
N GLN A 29 -6.60 -3.39 18.64
CA GLN A 29 -7.33 -4.17 17.63
C GLN A 29 -7.31 -5.67 17.92
N GLN A 30 -7.01 -6.09 19.15
CA GLN A 30 -7.05 -7.50 19.52
C GLN A 30 -8.37 -8.17 19.08
N GLY A 31 -8.26 -9.33 18.46
CA GLY A 31 -9.42 -10.06 17.94
C GLY A 31 -10.03 -9.52 16.63
N ASN A 32 -9.56 -8.38 16.11
CA ASN A 32 -9.99 -7.86 14.81
C ASN A 32 -9.05 -8.35 13.68
N PRO A 33 -9.49 -8.31 12.41
CA PRO A 33 -8.69 -8.76 11.25
C PRO A 33 -7.38 -8.01 11.03
N ASP A 34 -7.18 -6.89 11.69
CA ASP A 34 -6.01 -6.01 11.61
C ASP A 34 -5.29 -5.88 12.98
N ALA A 35 -5.35 -6.92 13.81
CA ALA A 35 -4.68 -6.98 15.12
C ALA A 35 -3.15 -7.00 15.00
N TRP A 36 -2.61 -7.47 13.88
CA TRP A 36 -1.22 -7.29 13.46
C TRP A 36 -1.19 -6.91 11.98
N GLN A 37 -0.11 -6.24 11.56
CA GLN A 37 0.09 -5.86 10.16
C GLN A 37 1.57 -5.90 9.77
N TYR A 38 1.79 -6.18 8.50
CA TYR A 38 3.05 -6.09 7.80
C TYR A 38 2.91 -5.12 6.62
N HIS A 39 3.92 -4.29 6.40
CA HIS A 39 4.09 -3.57 5.13
C HIS A 39 5.55 -3.17 4.91
N PRO A 40 5.98 -3.02 3.64
CA PRO A 40 7.20 -2.32 3.33
C PRO A 40 7.09 -0.85 3.73
N ARG A 41 8.25 -0.26 4.01
CA ARG A 41 8.40 1.14 4.36
C ARG A 41 9.30 1.79 3.34
N TYR A 42 8.78 2.78 2.62
CA TYR A 42 9.53 3.62 1.70
C TYR A 42 9.41 5.07 2.15
N ASN A 43 10.52 5.82 2.13
CA ASN A 43 10.53 7.26 2.38
C ASN A 43 9.83 7.69 3.69
N GLY A 44 9.81 6.82 4.70
CA GLY A 44 9.19 7.06 6.00
C GLY A 44 7.70 6.73 6.08
N HIS A 45 7.04 6.44 4.96
CA HIS A 45 5.60 6.18 4.86
C HIS A 45 5.19 4.91 5.58
N GLN A 46 3.99 4.94 6.16
CA GLN A 46 3.25 3.72 6.48
C GLN A 46 2.47 3.30 5.24
N ALA A 47 2.31 2.00 5.01
CA ALA A 47 1.59 1.49 3.82
C ALA A 47 0.47 0.51 4.20
N TYR A 48 -0.08 0.65 5.40
CA TYR A 48 -1.13 -0.22 5.91
C TYR A 48 -2.44 -0.14 5.12
N GLN A 49 -2.71 0.94 4.37
CA GLN A 49 -3.90 1.03 3.51
C GLN A 49 -3.77 0.16 2.24
N ILE A 50 -2.54 -0.18 1.86
CA ILE A 50 -2.20 -0.97 0.67
C ILE A 50 -2.13 -2.45 1.06
N TYR A 51 -1.29 -2.76 2.05
CA TYR A 51 -0.96 -4.13 2.44
C TYR A 51 -1.94 -4.66 3.48
N GLN A 52 -2.92 -5.39 2.96
CA GLN A 52 -4.05 -5.97 3.69
C GLN A 52 -4.36 -7.35 3.13
N GLY A 53 -4.95 -8.21 3.96
CA GLY A 53 -5.29 -9.59 3.59
C GLY A 53 -4.36 -10.61 4.23
N GLU A 54 -4.58 -11.88 3.90
CA GLU A 54 -3.75 -12.98 4.36
C GLU A 54 -2.27 -12.72 4.02
N GLY A 55 -1.37 -12.99 4.97
CA GLY A 55 0.05 -12.68 4.82
C GLY A 55 0.45 -11.23 5.13
N PHE A 56 -0.48 -10.27 5.15
CA PHE A 56 -0.18 -8.85 5.42
C PHE A 56 -0.86 -8.29 6.66
N ALA A 57 -1.99 -8.88 7.07
CA ALA A 57 -2.69 -8.54 8.30
C ALA A 57 -3.43 -9.76 8.83
N GLY A 58 -3.74 -9.76 10.13
CA GLY A 58 -4.54 -10.83 10.67
C GLY A 58 -5.02 -10.62 12.10
N VAL A 59 -5.75 -11.63 12.55
CA VAL A 59 -6.32 -11.69 13.90
C VAL A 59 -5.29 -12.25 14.87
N THR A 60 -5.11 -11.59 16.01
CA THR A 60 -4.34 -12.12 17.12
C THR A 60 -4.83 -11.55 18.46
N ASN A 61 -4.47 -12.22 19.54
CA ASN A 61 -4.63 -11.73 20.90
C ASN A 61 -3.31 -11.88 21.64
N VAL A 62 -2.84 -10.80 22.25
CA VAL A 62 -1.59 -10.72 23.00
C VAL A 62 -1.83 -10.15 24.38
N THR A 63 -1.08 -10.63 25.36
CA THR A 63 -1.17 -10.12 26.74
C THR A 63 -0.70 -8.66 26.78
N MET A 64 -1.41 -7.82 27.52
CA MET A 64 -1.13 -6.38 27.67
C MET A 64 -0.77 -6.02 29.10
N GLY A 65 0.07 -4.99 29.25
CA GLY A 65 0.44 -4.45 30.57
C GLY A 65 1.44 -5.33 31.35
N GLU A 66 1.86 -6.44 30.77
CA GLU A 66 2.83 -7.37 31.34
C GLU A 66 4.08 -7.48 30.44
N TRP A 67 5.15 -8.02 31.00
CA TRP A 67 6.32 -8.37 30.20
C TRP A 67 6.04 -9.65 29.41
N VAL A 68 6.15 -9.55 28.09
CA VAL A 68 6.10 -10.69 27.16
C VAL A 68 7.45 -10.84 26.47
N SER A 69 7.79 -12.05 26.01
CA SER A 69 8.87 -12.22 25.05
C SER A 69 8.34 -11.99 23.64
N GLY A 70 9.11 -11.27 22.82
CA GLY A 70 8.81 -11.05 21.40
C GLY A 70 10.01 -11.47 20.56
N GLU A 71 9.75 -12.24 19.51
CA GLU A 71 10.78 -12.76 18.60
C GLU A 71 10.33 -12.54 17.16
N LEU A 72 11.11 -11.80 16.39
CA LEU A 72 10.96 -11.71 14.93
C LEU A 72 11.93 -12.71 14.29
N VAL A 73 11.41 -13.61 13.47
CA VAL A 73 12.21 -14.50 12.62
C VAL A 73 11.98 -14.08 11.17
N VAL A 74 13.06 -13.91 10.42
CA VAL A 74 13.03 -13.49 9.02
C VAL A 74 13.91 -14.44 8.22
N SER A 75 13.32 -15.15 7.25
CA SER A 75 14.00 -16.09 6.36
C SER A 75 13.60 -15.78 4.93
N ASP A 76 14.56 -15.51 4.04
CA ASP A 76 14.31 -15.25 2.60
C ASP A 76 13.20 -14.23 2.31
N ASP A 77 12.02 -14.62 1.86
CA ASP A 77 10.87 -13.76 1.59
C ASP A 77 9.77 -13.87 2.66
N GLN A 78 10.10 -14.43 3.82
CA GLN A 78 9.16 -14.78 4.87
C GLN A 78 9.52 -14.16 6.20
N ALA A 79 8.50 -13.86 7.01
CA ALA A 79 8.68 -13.45 8.39
C ALA A 79 7.59 -13.99 9.30
N ILE A 80 7.94 -14.31 10.54
CA ILE A 80 6.97 -14.56 11.61
C ILE A 80 7.29 -13.69 12.82
N LEU A 81 6.24 -13.30 13.54
CA LEU A 81 6.36 -12.71 14.87
C LEU A 81 5.83 -13.71 15.88
N ARG A 82 6.66 -14.06 16.86
CA ARG A 82 6.26 -14.82 18.03
C ARG A 82 6.10 -13.94 19.25
N VAL A 83 5.07 -14.23 20.05
CA VAL A 83 4.88 -13.66 21.39
C VAL A 83 4.78 -14.82 22.38
N ASN A 84 5.63 -14.83 23.41
CA ASN A 84 5.72 -15.94 24.37
C ASN A 84 5.93 -17.32 23.71
N GLY A 85 6.62 -17.35 22.57
CA GLY A 85 6.90 -18.57 21.80
C GLY A 85 5.79 -18.99 20.84
N GLU A 86 4.64 -18.33 20.84
CA GLU A 86 3.53 -18.62 19.93
C GLU A 86 3.58 -17.70 18.70
N VAL A 87 3.38 -18.24 17.50
CA VAL A 87 3.30 -17.43 16.26
C VAL A 87 2.00 -16.62 16.28
N VAL A 88 2.14 -15.29 16.29
CA VAL A 88 1.01 -14.36 16.32
C VAL A 88 0.81 -13.58 15.03
N ALA A 89 1.84 -13.56 14.17
CA ALA A 89 1.78 -13.00 12.82
C ALA A 89 2.70 -13.81 11.90
N ALA A 90 2.27 -13.98 10.64
CA ALA A 90 3.00 -14.74 9.64
C ALA A 90 2.84 -14.10 8.27
N VAL A 91 3.97 -13.76 7.66
CA VAL A 91 4.11 -13.08 6.38
C VAL A 91 4.78 -14.04 5.42
N GLY A 92 4.06 -14.46 4.39
CA GLY A 92 4.56 -15.40 3.37
C GLY A 92 5.29 -14.72 2.22
N ASP A 93 5.13 -13.40 2.07
CA ASP A 93 5.68 -12.62 0.95
C ASP A 93 6.13 -11.23 1.45
N LEU A 94 7.43 -11.09 1.69
CA LEU A 94 8.10 -9.83 1.99
C LEU A 94 8.36 -9.08 0.69
N ILE A 95 7.78 -7.89 0.56
CA ILE A 95 7.69 -7.13 -0.68
C ILE A 95 9.02 -6.55 -1.13
N ARG A 96 9.90 -6.18 -0.19
CA ARG A 96 11.20 -5.62 -0.56
C ARG A 96 12.17 -6.73 -0.91
N ASP A 97 12.95 -6.48 -1.96
CA ASP A 97 14.09 -7.32 -2.29
C ASP A 97 14.94 -7.65 -1.05
N PRO A 98 15.34 -8.92 -0.85
CA PRO A 98 16.16 -9.30 0.28
C PRO A 98 17.44 -8.46 0.35
N ALA A 99 17.57 -7.70 1.45
CA ALA A 99 18.71 -6.82 1.69
C ALA A 99 19.21 -6.95 3.13
N SER A 100 20.53 -6.86 3.30
CA SER A 100 21.12 -6.66 4.64
C SER A 100 20.84 -5.24 5.11
N GLY A 101 20.54 -5.06 6.40
CA GLY A 101 20.23 -3.75 6.95
C GLY A 101 20.14 -3.77 8.47
N GLN A 102 19.76 -2.62 9.01
CA GLN A 102 19.48 -2.43 10.42
C GLN A 102 18.25 -3.22 10.85
N ILE A 103 18.25 -3.60 12.13
CA ILE A 103 17.12 -4.15 12.84
C ILE A 103 16.86 -3.24 14.04
N GLY A 104 15.60 -2.87 14.24
CA GLY A 104 15.19 -1.98 15.31
C GLY A 104 13.82 -2.34 15.85
N VAL A 105 13.53 -1.83 17.04
CA VAL A 105 12.17 -1.85 17.57
C VAL A 105 11.39 -0.67 16.99
N TRP A 106 10.16 -0.93 16.55
CA TRP A 106 9.26 0.08 16.02
C TRP A 106 8.09 0.29 16.97
N SER A 107 7.66 1.54 17.13
CA SER A 107 6.49 1.85 17.96
C SER A 107 5.82 3.16 17.57
N LEU A 108 4.51 3.25 17.82
CA LEU A 108 3.70 4.43 17.49
C LEU A 108 2.61 4.67 18.56
N ARG A 109 2.45 5.89 19.07
CA ARG A 109 1.51 6.29 20.16
C ARG A 109 1.95 5.76 21.54
N GLY A 110 1.12 5.33 22.50
CA GLY A 110 1.43 5.06 23.94
C GLY A 110 2.81 4.57 24.46
N GLU A 111 2.95 4.35 25.78
CA GLU A 111 4.23 3.96 26.41
C GLU A 111 4.65 2.53 26.07
N ARG A 112 5.96 2.29 25.86
CA ARG A 112 6.57 0.96 25.73
C ARG A 112 7.93 0.91 26.39
N ARG A 113 8.29 -0.29 26.82
CA ARG A 113 9.60 -0.60 27.40
C ARG A 113 10.12 -1.88 26.76
N PHE A 114 11.38 -1.85 26.37
CA PHE A 114 12.09 -2.99 25.80
C PHE A 114 13.28 -3.32 26.69
N ARG A 115 13.56 -4.61 26.87
CA ARG A 115 14.72 -5.09 27.63
C ARG A 115 15.15 -6.45 27.08
N ASN A 116 16.36 -6.89 27.43
CA ASN A 116 16.90 -8.20 27.06
C ASN A 116 16.91 -8.44 25.54
N LEU A 117 17.35 -7.44 24.77
CA LEU A 117 17.47 -7.56 23.32
C LEU A 117 18.65 -8.47 22.95
N SER A 118 18.40 -9.43 22.09
CA SER A 118 19.40 -10.32 21.51
C SER A 118 19.15 -10.51 20.02
N PHE A 119 20.18 -10.90 19.28
CA PHE A 119 20.13 -11.17 17.85
C PHE A 119 20.88 -12.45 17.54
N SER A 120 20.34 -13.24 16.61
CA SER A 120 20.99 -14.43 16.04
C SER A 120 20.94 -14.35 14.52
N PRO A 121 22.05 -14.61 13.80
CA PRO A 121 22.04 -14.78 12.35
C PRO A 121 21.61 -16.21 11.95
N GLU A 122 21.51 -17.14 12.89
CA GLU A 122 20.97 -18.47 12.64
C GLU A 122 19.45 -18.38 12.56
N VAL A 123 18.91 -18.77 11.41
CA VAL A 123 17.49 -18.70 11.09
C VAL A 123 16.96 -20.12 10.94
N GLU A 124 15.81 -20.40 11.57
CA GLU A 124 15.10 -21.66 11.38
C GLU A 124 14.26 -21.62 10.08
N ASP A 125 13.96 -22.79 9.52
CA ASP A 125 13.01 -22.89 8.42
C ASP A 125 11.58 -22.65 8.91
N ILE A 126 10.97 -21.55 8.44
CA ILE A 126 9.61 -21.12 8.81
C ILE A 126 8.58 -21.35 7.71
N SER A 127 8.96 -22.01 6.60
CA SER A 127 8.11 -22.18 5.42
C SER A 127 6.76 -22.86 5.70
N ALA A 128 6.70 -23.77 6.68
CA ALA A 128 5.48 -24.44 7.10
C ALA A 128 4.58 -23.60 8.04
N LEU A 129 5.05 -22.43 8.48
CA LEU A 129 4.37 -21.56 9.44
C LEU A 129 3.76 -20.31 8.80
N VAL A 130 4.04 -20.07 7.52
CA VAL A 130 3.54 -18.92 6.77
C VAL A 130 2.49 -19.34 5.75
N PRO A 131 1.53 -18.47 5.42
CA PRO A 131 0.66 -18.72 4.28
C PRO A 131 1.48 -18.76 2.98
N PRO A 132 1.01 -19.44 1.93
CA PRO A 132 1.61 -19.29 0.61
C PRO A 132 1.51 -17.82 0.14
N PRO A 133 2.38 -17.37 -0.77
CA PRO A 133 2.24 -16.07 -1.42
C PRO A 133 0.84 -15.90 -2.03
N GLU A 134 0.35 -14.66 -2.07
CA GLU A 134 -0.95 -14.38 -2.67
C GLU A 134 -0.92 -14.76 -4.16
N GLU A 135 -2.03 -15.34 -4.63
CA GLU A 135 -2.17 -15.63 -6.05
C GLU A 135 -2.09 -14.33 -6.86
N PRO A 136 -1.44 -14.34 -8.04
CA PRO A 136 -1.37 -13.16 -8.89
C PRO A 136 -2.76 -12.63 -9.19
N VAL A 137 -2.93 -11.31 -9.14
CA VAL A 137 -4.17 -10.67 -9.56
C VAL A 137 -4.46 -11.00 -11.01
N SER A 138 -5.74 -11.22 -11.32
CA SER A 138 -6.19 -11.37 -12.70
C SER A 138 -5.64 -10.23 -13.54
N THR A 139 -4.93 -10.58 -14.61
CA THR A 139 -4.37 -9.60 -15.54
C THR A 139 -5.40 -9.10 -16.55
N GLU A 140 -6.59 -9.71 -16.60
CA GLU A 140 -7.65 -9.26 -17.50
C GLU A 140 -8.11 -7.84 -17.12
N GLY A 141 -7.83 -6.90 -18.01
CA GLY A 141 -8.19 -5.48 -17.82
C GLY A 141 -7.30 -4.73 -16.83
N LEU A 142 -6.43 -5.40 -16.07
CA LEU A 142 -5.54 -4.76 -15.11
C LEU A 142 -4.59 -3.79 -15.83
N ILE A 143 -4.58 -2.54 -15.37
CA ILE A 143 -3.58 -1.56 -15.79
C ILE A 143 -2.30 -1.86 -15.00
N ALA A 144 -1.42 -2.67 -15.59
CA ALA A 144 -0.24 -3.18 -14.93
C ALA A 144 0.82 -2.10 -14.69
N ASP A 145 1.07 -1.24 -15.68
CA ASP A 145 2.14 -0.24 -15.62
C ASP A 145 1.58 1.18 -15.71
N TRP A 146 2.09 2.05 -14.85
CA TRP A 146 1.68 3.44 -14.74
C TRP A 146 2.88 4.38 -14.82
N SER A 147 2.73 5.50 -15.53
CA SER A 147 3.68 6.61 -15.51
C SER A 147 3.30 7.59 -14.40
N PHE A 148 4.29 8.13 -13.68
CA PHE A 148 4.06 9.03 -12.54
C PHE A 148 4.81 10.34 -12.68
N SER A 149 4.15 11.42 -12.26
CA SER A 149 4.76 12.75 -12.14
C SER A 149 5.67 12.85 -10.92
N ALA A 150 6.42 13.96 -10.84
CA ALA A 150 6.94 14.41 -9.56
C ALA A 150 5.79 14.75 -8.59
N THR A 151 6.10 14.81 -7.29
CA THR A 151 5.14 15.28 -6.28
C THR A 151 4.84 16.76 -6.45
N VAL A 152 3.58 17.11 -6.22
CA VAL A 152 3.07 18.48 -6.15
C VAL A 152 2.21 18.64 -4.90
N SER A 153 1.81 19.86 -4.59
CA SER A 153 0.80 20.09 -3.55
C SER A 153 -0.60 19.80 -4.11
N ALA A 154 -1.50 19.30 -3.26
CA ALA A 154 -2.89 19.06 -3.62
C ALA A 154 -3.63 20.30 -4.14
N GLU A 155 -3.20 21.51 -3.73
CA GLU A 155 -3.79 22.78 -4.21
C GLU A 155 -3.46 23.05 -5.68
N VAL A 156 -2.38 22.49 -6.19
CA VAL A 156 -1.93 22.65 -7.59
C VAL A 156 -2.38 21.48 -8.46
N ALA A 157 -2.67 20.32 -7.88
CA ALA A 157 -3.11 19.11 -8.58
C ALA A 157 -4.57 19.15 -9.06
N LEU A 158 -4.96 20.24 -9.74
CA LEU A 158 -6.33 20.49 -10.21
C LEU A 158 -6.53 20.20 -11.70
N SER A 159 -5.44 20.12 -12.47
CA SER A 159 -5.43 19.79 -13.90
C SER A 159 -4.12 19.04 -14.23
N PRO A 160 -4.14 18.06 -15.16
CA PRO A 160 -2.94 17.42 -15.67
C PRO A 160 -2.18 18.27 -16.71
N ASP A 161 -2.67 19.45 -17.08
CA ASP A 161 -2.05 20.30 -18.09
C ASP A 161 -0.59 20.66 -17.75
N GLY A 162 0.32 20.30 -18.65
CA GLY A 162 1.75 20.58 -18.49
C GLY A 162 2.47 19.67 -17.49
N VAL A 163 1.81 18.65 -16.96
CA VAL A 163 2.44 17.63 -16.10
C VAL A 163 3.37 16.75 -16.93
N THR A 164 4.58 16.52 -16.42
CA THR A 164 5.55 15.57 -16.97
C THR A 164 5.56 14.29 -16.14
N TYR A 165 5.83 13.16 -16.78
CA TYR A 165 5.81 11.84 -16.16
C TYR A 165 7.16 11.17 -16.39
N GLU A 166 7.99 11.11 -15.36
CA GLU A 166 9.40 10.70 -15.46
C GLU A 166 9.68 9.35 -14.80
N ASN A 167 8.73 8.86 -13.99
CA ASN A 167 8.85 7.59 -13.29
C ASN A 167 7.82 6.61 -13.83
N ALA A 168 8.11 5.31 -13.70
CA ALA A 168 7.15 4.25 -13.97
C ALA A 168 7.20 3.24 -12.83
N LEU A 169 6.03 2.76 -12.41
CA LEU A 169 5.89 1.68 -11.44
C LEU A 169 4.83 0.68 -11.94
N THR A 170 5.03 -0.57 -11.56
CA THR A 170 4.13 -1.67 -11.89
C THR A 170 3.24 -1.98 -10.68
N ALA A 171 2.00 -2.37 -10.95
CA ALA A 171 1.05 -2.85 -9.96
C ALA A 171 1.57 -4.16 -9.34
N GLY A 172 1.53 -4.23 -8.01
CA GLY A 172 1.96 -5.39 -7.23
C GLY A 172 0.79 -5.96 -6.43
N HIS A 173 0.92 -5.92 -5.10
CA HIS A 173 -0.07 -6.42 -4.14
C HIS A 173 -1.49 -6.03 -4.54
N ARG A 174 -2.35 -7.02 -4.78
CA ARG A 174 -3.76 -6.84 -5.14
C ARG A 174 -4.02 -5.90 -6.35
N GLY A 175 -3.05 -5.77 -7.26
CA GLY A 175 -3.17 -4.92 -8.45
C GLY A 175 -3.03 -3.43 -8.14
N LEU A 176 -2.46 -3.10 -6.98
CA LEU A 176 -2.20 -1.74 -6.52
C LEU A 176 -0.74 -1.36 -6.75
N VAL A 177 -0.50 -0.10 -7.06
CA VAL A 177 0.84 0.49 -7.13
C VAL A 177 1.19 1.14 -5.80
N ASP A 178 2.30 0.74 -5.18
CA ASP A 178 2.84 1.42 -4.00
C ASP A 178 3.63 2.67 -4.42
N MET A 179 2.97 3.82 -4.39
CA MET A 179 3.53 5.12 -4.76
C MET A 179 4.43 5.70 -3.68
N ASN A 180 4.48 5.10 -2.48
CA ASN A 180 5.38 5.55 -1.40
C ASN A 180 6.86 5.45 -1.81
N GLN A 181 7.18 4.65 -2.83
CA GLN A 181 8.50 4.50 -3.43
C GLN A 181 9.02 5.80 -4.07
N LEU A 182 8.13 6.66 -4.56
CA LEU A 182 8.50 7.80 -5.40
C LEU A 182 9.07 8.98 -4.61
N ALA A 183 8.48 9.29 -3.45
CA ALA A 183 8.85 10.47 -2.67
C ALA A 183 8.34 10.39 -1.22
N PRO A 184 8.98 11.11 -0.27
CA PRO A 184 8.41 11.32 1.06
C PRO A 184 7.17 12.23 1.03
N LEU A 185 6.26 12.05 1.99
CA LEU A 185 5.09 12.92 2.15
C LEU A 185 5.46 14.24 2.84
N SER A 186 5.00 15.36 2.29
CA SER A 186 4.91 16.63 3.02
C SER A 186 3.68 17.43 2.60
N PRO A 187 3.23 18.44 3.36
CA PRO A 187 2.12 19.30 2.95
C PRO A 187 2.30 19.95 1.58
N GLU A 188 3.54 20.22 1.18
CA GLU A 188 3.91 20.81 -0.12
C GLU A 188 4.05 19.76 -1.24
N ALA A 189 4.06 18.48 -0.89
CA ALA A 189 4.36 17.34 -1.77
C ALA A 189 3.47 16.14 -1.40
N ASN A 190 2.16 16.31 -1.53
CA ASN A 190 1.15 15.32 -1.14
C ASN A 190 0.19 14.90 -2.25
N ALA A 191 0.43 15.33 -3.49
CA ALA A 191 -0.29 14.88 -4.68
C ALA A 191 0.69 14.39 -5.76
N ILE A 192 0.34 13.31 -6.48
CA ILE A 192 1.07 12.74 -7.60
C ILE A 192 0.05 12.42 -8.68
N PHE A 193 0.37 12.74 -9.93
CA PHE A 193 -0.40 12.26 -11.07
C PHE A 193 0.12 10.90 -11.51
N ALA A 194 -0.79 9.93 -11.60
CA ALA A 194 -0.60 8.67 -12.30
C ALA A 194 -1.20 8.81 -13.71
N SER A 195 -0.57 8.19 -14.71
CA SER A 195 -0.97 8.33 -16.11
C SER A 195 -0.75 7.05 -16.89
N VAL A 196 -1.67 6.78 -17.81
CA VAL A 196 -1.58 5.68 -18.77
C VAL A 196 -2.25 6.05 -20.09
N THR A 197 -1.66 5.62 -21.21
CA THR A 197 -2.30 5.74 -22.51
C THR A 197 -3.21 4.53 -22.75
N VAL A 198 -4.50 4.79 -22.95
CA VAL A 198 -5.52 3.80 -23.27
C VAL A 198 -5.83 3.87 -24.77
N ALA A 199 -5.34 2.88 -25.52
CA ALA A 199 -5.59 2.79 -26.96
C ALA A 199 -6.88 2.02 -27.23
N SER A 200 -7.78 2.62 -28.02
CA SER A 200 -9.06 2.02 -28.42
C SER A 200 -9.18 1.91 -29.94
N PRO A 201 -9.62 0.77 -30.50
CA PRO A 201 -9.81 0.62 -31.94
C PRO A 201 -10.95 1.48 -32.49
N GLU A 202 -11.94 1.81 -31.67
CA GLU A 202 -13.10 2.59 -32.03
C GLU A 202 -13.56 3.50 -30.89
N ALA A 203 -14.52 4.38 -31.15
CA ALA A 203 -15.16 5.14 -30.09
C ALA A 203 -16.10 4.21 -29.31
N GLN A 204 -15.78 3.95 -28.04
CA GLN A 204 -16.52 3.03 -27.19
C GLN A 204 -16.45 3.45 -25.73
N MET A 205 -17.38 2.95 -24.92
CA MET A 205 -17.35 3.14 -23.47
C MET A 205 -16.71 1.93 -22.81
N VAL A 206 -15.76 2.19 -21.92
CA VAL A 206 -15.20 1.18 -21.01
C VAL A 206 -15.41 1.61 -19.57
N LEU A 207 -15.48 0.64 -18.66
CA LEU A 207 -15.57 0.91 -17.23
C LEU A 207 -14.19 0.81 -16.61
N LEU A 208 -13.79 1.82 -15.85
CA LEU A 208 -12.61 1.77 -14.98
C LEU A 208 -13.07 1.46 -13.56
N ASP A 209 -12.78 0.27 -13.07
CA ASP A 209 -12.79 0.04 -11.63
C ASP A 209 -11.53 0.62 -11.04
N LEU A 210 -11.69 1.56 -10.11
CA LEU A 210 -10.65 2.41 -9.59
C LEU A 210 -10.39 2.09 -8.11
N ALA A 211 -9.11 1.93 -7.78
CA ALA A 211 -8.60 1.94 -6.42
C ALA A 211 -7.69 3.15 -6.22
N PHE A 212 -7.77 3.79 -5.06
CA PHE A 212 -6.91 4.93 -4.70
C PHE A 212 -6.82 5.06 -3.18
N SER A 213 -5.77 5.69 -2.67
CA SER A 213 -5.73 6.16 -1.28
C SER A 213 -6.32 7.56 -1.14
N ASP A 214 -6.95 7.83 0.00
CA ASP A 214 -7.40 9.12 0.49
C ASP A 214 -8.27 9.98 -0.46
N LYS A 215 -7.73 10.53 -1.55
CA LYS A 215 -8.49 11.29 -2.55
C LYS A 215 -7.95 11.07 -3.95
N ALA A 216 -8.86 11.02 -4.93
CA ALA A 216 -8.51 10.95 -6.35
C ALA A 216 -9.31 11.95 -7.18
N SER A 217 -8.70 12.48 -8.24
CA SER A 217 -9.37 13.19 -9.33
C SER A 217 -8.99 12.53 -10.65
N VAL A 218 -9.97 12.05 -11.41
CA VAL A 218 -9.76 11.31 -12.66
C VAL A 218 -10.05 12.22 -13.84
N PHE A 219 -9.11 12.27 -14.77
CA PHE A 219 -9.17 13.03 -16.01
C PHE A 219 -9.05 12.09 -17.21
N LEU A 220 -9.82 12.35 -18.25
CA LEU A 220 -9.68 11.69 -19.55
C LEU A 220 -9.47 12.76 -20.62
N ASN A 221 -8.36 12.67 -21.33
CA ASN A 221 -7.97 13.66 -22.34
C ASN A 221 -7.98 15.11 -21.78
N GLY A 222 -7.53 15.29 -20.53
CA GLY A 222 -7.52 16.56 -19.82
C GLY A 222 -8.85 16.99 -19.18
N GLU A 223 -9.97 16.31 -19.46
CA GLU A 223 -11.28 16.65 -18.88
C GLU A 223 -11.54 15.90 -17.58
N LEU A 224 -11.92 16.61 -16.52
CA LEU A 224 -12.27 16.01 -15.23
C LEU A 224 -13.57 15.20 -15.33
N LEU A 225 -13.50 13.91 -14.97
CA LEU A 225 -14.63 12.98 -14.99
C LEU A 225 -15.15 12.61 -13.61
N TYR A 226 -14.26 12.51 -12.62
CA TYR A 226 -14.60 11.99 -11.30
C TYR A 226 -13.71 12.58 -10.21
N VAL A 227 -14.28 12.76 -9.00
CA VAL A 227 -13.54 13.09 -7.77
C VAL A 227 -14.04 12.17 -6.66
N GLY A 228 -13.10 11.53 -5.95
CA GLY A 228 -13.38 10.54 -4.90
C GLY A 228 -12.66 10.85 -3.61
N SER A 229 -13.16 10.28 -2.50
CA SER A 229 -12.49 10.36 -1.20
C SER A 229 -12.69 9.10 -0.35
N ASP A 230 -11.56 8.53 0.03
CA ASP A 230 -11.38 7.34 0.87
C ASP A 230 -10.57 7.65 2.14
N VAL A 231 -10.57 8.91 2.58
CA VAL A 231 -9.87 9.34 3.79
C VAL A 231 -10.37 8.55 5.01
N PHE A 232 -9.43 8.10 5.83
CA PHE A 232 -9.70 7.41 7.09
C PHE A 232 -10.83 8.08 7.92
N LEU A 233 -11.79 7.29 8.40
CA LEU A 233 -12.96 7.70 9.20
C LEU A 233 -13.98 8.62 8.51
N THR A 234 -13.91 8.83 7.20
CA THR A 234 -14.90 9.69 6.51
C THR A 234 -16.21 9.00 6.16
N ARG A 235 -16.19 7.68 5.93
CA ARG A 235 -17.39 6.89 5.59
C ARG A 235 -18.09 6.33 6.83
N ASP A 236 -17.33 5.73 7.75
CA ASP A 236 -17.81 5.26 9.05
C ASP A 236 -16.67 5.17 10.08
N TYR A 237 -17.02 4.92 11.35
CA TYR A 237 -16.09 4.93 12.48
C TYR A 237 -14.99 3.84 12.43
N ARG A 238 -15.10 2.85 11.54
CA ARG A 238 -14.09 1.81 11.27
C ARG A 238 -13.57 1.85 9.85
N PHE A 239 -13.96 2.83 9.04
CA PHE A 239 -13.47 2.93 7.67
C PHE A 239 -11.97 3.23 7.70
N LEU A 240 -11.17 2.21 7.38
CA LEU A 240 -9.71 2.24 7.44
C LEU A 240 -9.08 3.02 6.28
N GLY A 241 -9.86 3.38 5.26
CA GLY A 241 -9.33 3.95 4.01
C GLY A 241 -8.46 2.96 3.23
N THR A 242 -8.70 1.65 3.41
CA THR A 242 -7.97 0.61 2.66
C THR A 242 -8.33 0.70 1.19
N ALA A 243 -7.31 0.80 0.34
CA ALA A 243 -7.51 0.91 -1.09
C ALA A 243 -8.10 -0.39 -1.66
N GLY A 244 -9.01 -0.23 -2.62
CA GLY A 244 -9.64 -1.32 -3.34
C GLY A 244 -10.52 -0.80 -4.47
N PHE A 245 -10.87 -1.70 -5.40
CA PHE A 245 -11.63 -1.42 -6.61
C PHE A 245 -13.14 -1.22 -6.32
N ASN A 246 -13.46 -0.23 -5.49
CA ASN A 246 -14.83 0.01 -4.99
C ASN A 246 -15.58 1.07 -5.81
N ASP A 247 -14.86 1.86 -6.60
CA ASP A 247 -15.41 2.92 -7.43
C ASP A 247 -15.34 2.51 -8.90
N THR A 248 -16.40 2.78 -9.68
CA THR A 248 -16.41 2.52 -11.13
C THR A 248 -16.68 3.82 -11.88
N VAL A 249 -15.76 4.20 -12.78
CA VAL A 249 -15.84 5.41 -13.60
C VAL A 249 -16.03 5.01 -15.07
N PRO A 250 -17.11 5.45 -15.76
CA PRO A 250 -17.24 5.22 -17.19
C PRO A 250 -16.28 6.13 -17.97
N LEU A 251 -15.45 5.53 -18.82
CA LEU A 251 -14.53 6.22 -19.73
C LEU A 251 -15.10 6.16 -21.14
N TYR A 252 -15.41 7.31 -21.73
CA TYR A 252 -15.88 7.42 -23.11
C TYR A 252 -14.68 7.64 -24.03
N LEU A 253 -14.12 6.56 -24.54
CA LEU A 253 -12.91 6.58 -25.36
C LEU A 253 -13.23 7.02 -26.79
N SER A 254 -12.33 7.80 -27.37
CA SER A 254 -12.24 8.01 -28.82
C SER A 254 -11.45 6.88 -29.48
N ALA A 255 -11.64 6.70 -30.79
CA ALA A 255 -10.75 5.83 -31.56
C ALA A 255 -9.31 6.39 -31.54
N GLY A 256 -8.31 5.53 -31.33
CA GLY A 256 -6.92 5.89 -31.13
C GLY A 256 -6.52 5.99 -29.66
N ASP A 257 -5.52 6.81 -29.38
CA ASP A 257 -4.99 7.01 -28.03
C ASP A 257 -5.89 7.94 -27.21
N ASN A 258 -6.18 7.52 -25.99
CA ASN A 258 -6.83 8.33 -24.97
C ASN A 258 -5.91 8.40 -23.76
N GLN A 259 -5.80 9.59 -23.17
CA GLN A 259 -4.93 9.82 -22.04
C GLN A 259 -5.74 9.77 -20.75
N LEU A 260 -5.51 8.74 -19.93
CA LEU A 260 -6.11 8.62 -18.59
C LEU A 260 -5.09 9.14 -17.57
N GLU A 261 -5.49 10.13 -16.78
CA GLU A 261 -4.64 10.78 -15.78
C GLU A 261 -5.39 10.88 -14.47
N ILE A 262 -4.74 10.55 -13.36
CA ILE A 262 -5.38 10.48 -12.05
C ILE A 262 -4.48 11.16 -11.03
N ALA A 263 -4.92 12.28 -10.49
CA ALA A 263 -4.27 12.91 -9.35
C ALA A 263 -4.67 12.18 -8.07
N VAL A 264 -3.71 11.58 -7.36
CA VAL A 264 -3.93 10.95 -6.05
C VAL A 264 -3.30 11.81 -4.98
N THR A 265 -4.09 12.19 -3.97
CA THR A 265 -3.62 12.98 -2.82
C THR A 265 -3.62 12.15 -1.55
N GLU A 266 -2.49 12.13 -0.86
CA GLU A 266 -2.25 11.34 0.35
C GLU A 266 -2.14 12.22 1.60
N GLN A 267 -2.60 11.72 2.75
CA GLN A 267 -2.40 12.34 4.06
C GLN A 267 -1.69 11.41 5.04
N GLU A 268 -2.12 10.15 5.15
CA GLU A 268 -1.52 9.13 6.01
C GLU A 268 -2.11 7.74 5.72
N GLY A 269 -1.23 6.76 5.52
CA GLY A 269 -1.58 5.35 5.62
C GLY A 269 -1.15 4.51 4.42
N GLY A 270 -0.87 5.16 3.29
CA GLY A 270 -0.15 4.55 2.17
C GLY A 270 -0.64 5.10 0.86
N TRP A 271 0.27 5.71 0.09
CA TRP A 271 -0.05 6.32 -1.19
C TRP A 271 -0.21 5.27 -2.29
N THR A 272 -1.40 5.16 -2.89
CA THR A 272 -1.64 4.13 -3.91
C THR A 272 -2.68 4.46 -4.96
N ILE A 273 -2.60 3.74 -6.08
CA ILE A 273 -3.58 3.68 -7.15
C ILE A 273 -3.67 2.27 -7.73
N GLY A 274 -4.81 1.91 -8.30
CA GLY A 274 -4.97 0.77 -9.18
C GLY A 274 -6.11 1.01 -10.17
N GLY A 275 -6.07 0.36 -11.32
CA GLY A 275 -7.16 0.41 -12.30
C GLY A 275 -7.39 -0.92 -12.99
N ILE A 276 -8.66 -1.29 -13.18
CA ILE A 276 -9.08 -2.43 -13.99
C ILE A 276 -10.09 -1.93 -15.03
N LEU A 277 -9.76 -2.10 -16.31
CA LEU A 277 -10.64 -1.77 -17.43
C LEU A 277 -11.55 -2.96 -17.75
N ARG A 278 -12.87 -2.72 -17.79
CA ARG A 278 -13.89 -3.71 -18.17
C ARG A 278 -14.71 -3.23 -19.36
N GLY A 279 -15.04 -4.17 -20.26
CA GLY A 279 -16.05 -3.95 -21.28
C GLY A 279 -15.61 -3.14 -22.52
N GLY A 280 -14.35 -3.25 -22.96
CA GLY A 280 -13.89 -2.67 -24.23
C GLY A 280 -13.11 -3.68 -25.06
N GLU A 281 -13.65 -4.06 -26.22
CA GLU A 281 -12.99 -5.02 -27.10
C GLU A 281 -11.78 -4.37 -27.79
N GLY A 282 -10.63 -5.06 -27.74
CA GLY A 282 -9.39 -4.59 -28.34
C GLY A 282 -8.73 -3.39 -27.65
N VAL A 283 -9.23 -2.97 -26.48
CA VAL A 283 -8.61 -1.90 -25.69
C VAL A 283 -7.31 -2.38 -25.05
N THR A 284 -6.27 -1.57 -25.15
CA THR A 284 -4.94 -1.87 -24.59
C THR A 284 -4.38 -0.67 -23.84
N THR A 285 -3.45 -0.93 -22.92
CA THR A 285 -2.77 0.11 -22.14
C THR A 285 -1.27 0.08 -22.36
N ARG A 286 -0.65 1.26 -22.35
CA ARG A 286 0.80 1.42 -22.35
C ARG A 286 1.20 2.62 -21.52
N LEU A 287 2.44 2.63 -21.04
CA LEU A 287 3.03 3.80 -20.41
C LEU A 287 2.88 5.01 -21.32
N ARG A 288 2.74 6.19 -20.70
CA ARG A 288 2.72 7.45 -21.43
C ARG A 288 4.10 7.73 -22.00
N ASP A 289 4.13 8.16 -23.26
CA ASP A 289 5.32 8.62 -23.98
C ASP A 289 5.81 10.00 -23.50
#